data_AF-A0ABD3HK79-F1
#
_entry.id   AF-A0ABD3HK79-F1
#
_cell.length_a   1.000
_cell.length_b   1.000
_cell.length_c   1.000
_cell.angle_alpha   90.00
_cell.angle_beta   90.00
_cell.angle_gamma   90.00
#
_symmetry.space_group_name_H-M   'P 1'
#
loop_
_entity.id
_entity.type
_entity.pdbx_description
1 polymer ?
#
loop_
_entity_poly.entity_id
_entity_poly.type
_entity_poly.pdbx_seq_one_letter_code
_entity_poly.pdbx_strand_id
1 'polypeptide(L)'
;MSDLEKKEEELKNLRIRMEHDTSEETIQKVRELEEEVSRKENMEEREVEIDGSKKLKAKHQRESIKALQLEGGEVVTDDKRILEEIEAFYGELYKKDEEVEGAVVARARVMSYVKPRVTERQNHELVEAPSMEELEDIVKRLPEDKAPGLDGATVEVLTKCWSFMRADCLAMLLSYWQD
;
A
#
# COMPACT_ATOMS: atom_id res chain seq x y z
N MET A 1 -4.49 16.72 33.99
CA MET A 1 -3.52 15.64 34.22
C MET A 1 -4.30 14.37 34.48
N SER A 2 -4.17 13.39 33.57
CA SER A 2 -4.65 12.01 33.71
C SER A 2 -4.06 11.36 34.97
N ASP A 3 -4.73 10.36 35.52
CA ASP A 3 -4.23 9.61 36.68
C ASP A 3 -3.01 8.73 36.35
N LEU A 4 -2.72 8.49 35.07
CA LEU A 4 -1.46 7.89 34.62
C LEU A 4 -0.33 8.93 34.60
N GLU A 5 -0.56 10.10 34.00
CA GLU A 5 0.40 11.21 33.93
C GLU A 5 0.88 11.65 35.33
N LYS A 6 -0.01 11.64 36.33
CA LYS A 6 0.37 11.93 37.72
C LYS A 6 1.32 10.88 38.31
N LYS A 7 1.11 9.60 37.99
CA LYS A 7 1.94 8.49 38.48
C LYS A 7 3.29 8.40 37.76
N GLU A 8 3.34 8.71 36.46
CA GLU A 8 4.59 8.82 35.71
C GLU A 8 5.47 9.97 36.25
N GLU A 9 4.87 11.11 36.56
CA GLU A 9 5.58 12.24 37.16
C GLU A 9 6.04 11.91 38.60
N GLU A 10 5.23 11.19 39.38
CA GLU A 10 5.63 10.68 40.70
C GLU A 10 6.81 9.69 40.60
N LEU A 11 6.77 8.77 39.63
CA LEU A 11 7.85 7.81 39.37
C LEU A 11 9.15 8.49 38.99
N LYS A 12 9.08 9.51 38.13
CA LYS A 12 10.22 10.32 37.71
C LYS A 12 10.86 11.04 38.90
N ASN A 13 10.05 11.64 39.77
CA ASN A 13 10.52 12.32 40.98
C ASN A 13 11.15 11.35 42.00
N LEU A 14 10.59 10.13 42.12
CA LEU A 14 11.16 9.08 42.98
C LEU A 14 12.49 8.52 42.45
N ARG A 15 12.64 8.35 41.13
CA ARG A 15 13.93 7.95 40.52
C ARG A 15 15.05 8.96 40.80
N ILE A 16 14.75 10.26 40.68
CA ILE A 16 15.71 11.33 41.00
C ILE A 16 16.12 11.26 42.48
N ARG A 17 15.18 10.96 43.40
CA ARG A 17 15.53 10.75 44.82
C ARG A 17 16.38 9.50 45.03
N MET A 18 16.08 8.41 44.33
CA MET A 18 16.81 7.14 44.44
C MET A 18 18.29 7.26 44.03
N GLU A 19 18.62 8.20 43.13
CA GLU A 19 20.02 8.51 42.77
C GLU A 19 20.83 9.09 43.94
N HIS A 20 20.15 9.72 44.91
CA HIS A 20 20.76 10.37 46.07
C HIS A 20 20.53 9.61 47.39
N ASP A 21 19.47 8.82 47.49
CA ASP A 21 19.10 8.00 48.65
C ASP A 21 18.80 6.56 48.19
N THR A 22 19.76 5.66 48.44
CA THR A 22 19.70 4.23 48.07
C THR A 22 19.12 3.35 49.16
N SER A 23 18.28 3.91 50.05
CA SER A 23 17.55 3.14 51.04
C SER A 23 16.66 2.08 50.38
N GLU A 24 16.58 0.91 51.01
CA GLU A 24 15.74 -0.21 50.55
C GLU A 24 14.27 0.21 50.41
N GLU A 25 13.80 1.12 51.25
CA GLU A 25 12.44 1.67 51.20
C GLU A 25 12.17 2.48 49.93
N THR A 26 13.14 3.26 49.48
CA THR A 26 13.03 4.07 48.24
C THR A 26 13.03 3.18 47.00
N ILE A 27 13.89 2.16 46.99
CA ILE A 27 13.97 1.17 45.91
C ILE A 27 12.65 0.38 45.82
N GLN A 28 12.10 -0.05 46.95
CA GLN A 28 10.84 -0.80 47.00
C GLN A 28 9.66 0.04 46.48
N LYS A 29 9.57 1.31 46.87
CA LYS A 29 8.54 2.24 46.38
C LYS A 29 8.65 2.49 44.88
N VAL A 30 9.86 2.66 44.34
CA VAL A 30 10.06 2.79 42.88
C VAL A 30 9.55 1.55 42.16
N ARG A 31 9.93 0.35 42.63
CA ARG A 31 9.53 -0.91 41.98
C ARG A 31 8.02 -1.12 41.97
N GLU A 32 7.35 -0.88 43.09
CA GLU A 32 5.89 -1.01 43.17
C GLU A 32 5.18 -0.03 42.21
N LEU A 33 5.66 1.20 42.15
CA LEU A 33 5.10 2.22 41.28
C LEU A 33 5.38 1.91 39.79
N GLU A 34 6.54 1.36 39.44
CA GLU A 34 6.87 0.87 38.09
C GLU A 34 5.92 -0.25 37.66
N GLU A 35 5.64 -1.22 38.53
CA GLU A 35 4.68 -2.29 38.26
C GLU A 35 3.26 -1.75 38.06
N GLU A 36 2.84 -0.74 38.85
CA GLU A 36 1.53 -0.12 38.70
C GLU A 36 1.38 0.72 37.42
N VAL A 37 2.41 1.48 37.05
CA VAL A 37 2.43 2.25 35.78
C VAL A 37 2.36 1.27 34.61
N SER A 38 3.20 0.24 34.60
CA SER A 38 3.22 -0.77 33.53
C SER A 38 1.87 -1.49 33.41
N ARG A 39 1.20 -1.83 34.52
CA ARG A 39 -0.14 -2.45 34.47
C ARG A 39 -1.20 -1.52 33.86
N LYS A 40 -1.14 -0.22 34.15
CA LYS A 40 -2.09 0.76 33.63
C LYS A 40 -1.86 1.07 32.15
N GLU A 41 -0.62 1.24 31.72
CA GLU A 41 -0.26 1.42 30.30
C GLU A 41 -0.80 0.26 29.45
N ASN A 42 -0.52 -0.99 29.88
CA ASN A 42 -1.04 -2.19 29.20
C ASN A 42 -2.58 -2.26 29.16
N MET A 43 -3.28 -1.68 30.14
CA MET A 43 -4.74 -1.65 30.18
C MET A 43 -5.30 -0.60 29.23
N GLU A 44 -4.71 0.61 29.19
CA GLU A 44 -5.08 1.68 28.26
C GLU A 44 -4.80 1.27 26.80
N GLU A 45 -3.65 0.65 26.52
CA GLU A 45 -3.32 0.11 25.19
C GLU A 45 -4.38 -0.89 24.71
N ARG A 46 -4.79 -1.82 25.58
CA ARG A 46 -5.86 -2.79 25.27
C ARG A 46 -7.21 -2.13 25.04
N GLU A 47 -7.56 -1.09 25.82
CA GLU A 47 -8.81 -0.37 25.62
C GLU A 47 -8.84 0.38 24.29
N VAL A 48 -7.73 1.01 23.90
CA VAL A 48 -7.57 1.68 22.60
C VAL A 48 -7.66 0.67 21.46
N GLU A 49 -7.05 -0.51 21.58
CA GLU A 49 -7.13 -1.59 20.60
C GLU A 49 -8.58 -2.10 20.43
N ILE A 50 -9.28 -2.30 21.55
CA ILE A 50 -10.69 -2.74 21.56
C ILE A 50 -11.60 -1.67 20.94
N ASP A 51 -11.42 -0.40 21.29
CA ASP A 51 -12.20 0.71 20.74
C ASP A 51 -11.94 0.90 19.24
N GLY A 52 -10.67 0.85 18.82
CA GLY A 52 -10.28 0.85 17.41
C GLY A 52 -10.93 -0.30 16.64
N SER A 53 -10.91 -1.51 17.20
CA SER A 53 -11.56 -2.69 16.63
C SER A 53 -13.08 -2.55 16.51
N LYS A 54 -13.74 -1.96 17.53
CA LYS A 54 -15.19 -1.69 17.50
C LYS A 54 -15.55 -0.65 16.44
N LYS A 55 -14.77 0.42 16.32
CA LYS A 55 -14.94 1.47 15.30
C LYS A 55 -14.75 0.91 13.89
N LEU A 56 -13.74 0.08 13.67
CA LEU A 56 -13.50 -0.61 12.40
C LEU A 56 -14.66 -1.53 12.03
N LYS A 57 -15.18 -2.33 12.97
CA LYS A 57 -16.36 -3.19 12.75
C LYS A 57 -17.61 -2.39 12.41
N ALA A 58 -17.87 -1.30 13.13
CA ALA A 58 -19.02 -0.42 12.87
C ALA A 58 -18.93 0.27 11.50
N LYS A 59 -17.72 0.65 11.07
CA LYS A 59 -17.48 1.18 9.72
C LYS A 59 -17.74 0.13 8.64
N HIS A 60 -17.15 -1.06 8.78
CA HIS A 60 -17.35 -2.17 7.83
C HIS A 60 -18.84 -2.56 7.69
N GLN A 61 -19.61 -2.55 8.78
CA GLN A 61 -21.05 -2.85 8.73
C GLN A 61 -21.91 -1.76 8.05
N ARG A 62 -21.40 -0.52 7.96
CA ARG A 62 -22.07 0.57 7.24
C ARG A 62 -21.75 0.57 5.76
N GLU A 63 -20.55 0.13 5.41
CA GLU A 63 -20.02 0.12 4.04
C GLU A 63 -20.32 -1.21 3.31
N SER A 64 -20.76 -2.25 4.03
CA SER A 64 -21.17 -3.53 3.45
C SER A 64 -22.49 -3.41 2.69
N ILE A 65 -22.53 -3.95 1.47
CA ILE A 65 -23.76 -4.15 0.70
C ILE A 65 -24.61 -5.21 1.40
N LYS A 66 -25.83 -4.86 1.82
CA LYS A 66 -26.73 -5.76 2.58
C LYS A 66 -27.79 -6.44 1.74
N ALA A 67 -28.06 -5.89 0.56
CA ALA A 67 -29.06 -6.39 -0.35
C ALA A 67 -28.72 -5.94 -1.77
N LEU A 68 -29.00 -6.80 -2.74
CA LEU A 68 -28.84 -6.52 -4.16
C LEU A 68 -30.12 -6.93 -4.89
N GLN A 69 -30.63 -6.05 -5.76
CA GLN A 69 -31.78 -6.35 -6.60
C GLN A 69 -31.29 -6.74 -8.00
N LEU A 70 -31.68 -7.94 -8.45
CA LEU A 70 -31.33 -8.47 -9.76
C LEU A 70 -32.25 -7.91 -10.86
N GLU A 71 -31.85 -8.04 -12.13
CA GLU A 71 -32.65 -7.59 -13.28
C GLU A 71 -34.06 -8.22 -13.32
N GLY A 72 -34.23 -9.44 -12.78
CA GLY A 72 -35.53 -10.11 -12.66
C GLY A 72 -36.41 -9.61 -11.51
N GLY A 73 -35.94 -8.63 -10.73
CA GLY A 73 -36.65 -8.08 -9.57
C GLY A 73 -36.48 -8.88 -8.26
N GLU A 74 -35.73 -10.00 -8.28
CA GLU A 74 -35.34 -10.76 -7.08
C GLU A 74 -34.41 -9.91 -6.19
N VAL A 75 -34.65 -9.92 -4.88
CA VAL A 75 -33.77 -9.26 -3.90
C VAL A 75 -32.97 -10.31 -3.15
N VAL A 76 -31.66 -10.28 -3.34
CA VAL A 76 -30.69 -11.16 -2.68
C VAL A 76 -30.14 -10.44 -1.46
N THR A 77 -30.13 -11.12 -0.31
CA THR A 77 -29.60 -10.60 0.97
C THR A 77 -28.51 -11.48 1.57
N ASP A 78 -28.25 -12.64 0.95
CA ASP A 78 -27.20 -13.56 1.37
C ASP A 78 -25.84 -13.07 0.86
N ASP A 79 -24.89 -12.85 1.78
CA ASP A 79 -23.56 -12.29 1.47
C ASP A 79 -22.81 -13.10 0.40
N LYS A 80 -22.94 -14.43 0.43
CA LYS A 80 -22.27 -15.30 -0.54
C LYS A 80 -22.88 -15.14 -1.92
N ARG A 81 -24.21 -15.16 -2.02
CA ARG A 81 -24.91 -14.91 -3.29
C ARG A 81 -24.69 -13.50 -3.83
N ILE A 82 -24.59 -12.49 -2.96
CA ILE A 82 -24.24 -11.11 -3.36
C ILE A 82 -22.85 -11.10 -4.02
N LEU A 83 -21.86 -11.76 -3.40
CA LEU A 83 -20.51 -11.85 -3.97
C LEU A 83 -20.50 -12.62 -5.29
N GLU A 84 -21.15 -13.78 -5.36
CA GLU A 84 -21.26 -14.58 -6.59
C GLU A 84 -21.87 -13.77 -7.74
N GLU A 85 -22.91 -12.97 -7.46
CA GLU A 85 -23.54 -12.11 -8.46
C GLU A 85 -22.64 -10.95 -8.90
N ILE A 86 -21.94 -10.29 -7.96
CA ILE A 86 -21.01 -9.20 -8.26
C ILE A 86 -19.86 -9.73 -9.12
N GLU A 87 -19.28 -10.87 -8.75
CA GLU A 87 -18.21 -11.53 -9.51
C GLU A 87 -18.68 -11.94 -10.90
N ALA A 88 -19.89 -12.51 -11.03
CA ALA A 88 -20.45 -12.87 -12.32
C ALA A 88 -20.69 -11.62 -13.18
N PHE A 89 -21.37 -10.59 -12.65
CA PHE A 89 -21.69 -9.38 -13.38
C PHE A 89 -20.44 -8.64 -13.86
N TYR A 90 -19.49 -8.34 -12.96
CA TYR A 90 -18.27 -7.64 -13.34
C TYR A 90 -17.30 -8.53 -14.10
N GLY A 91 -17.33 -9.84 -13.85
CA GLY A 91 -16.64 -10.84 -14.65
C GLY A 91 -17.08 -10.77 -16.11
N GLU A 92 -18.39 -10.79 -16.39
CA GLU A 92 -18.92 -10.59 -17.75
C GLU A 92 -18.63 -9.18 -18.28
N LEU A 93 -18.87 -8.12 -17.49
CA LEU A 93 -18.70 -6.73 -17.93
C LEU A 93 -17.26 -6.41 -18.36
N TYR A 94 -16.28 -7.00 -17.67
CA TYR A 94 -14.86 -6.83 -17.96
C TYR A 94 -14.25 -8.03 -18.67
N LYS A 95 -15.05 -8.97 -19.19
CA LYS A 95 -14.54 -9.89 -20.20
C LYS A 95 -14.00 -9.05 -21.34
N LYS A 96 -12.85 -9.49 -21.86
CA LYS A 96 -12.23 -8.89 -23.04
C LYS A 96 -13.23 -9.05 -24.19
N ASP A 97 -14.01 -8.01 -24.44
CA ASP A 97 -14.98 -7.98 -25.53
C ASP A 97 -14.28 -8.40 -26.83
N GLU A 98 -14.83 -9.41 -27.50
CA GLU A 98 -14.72 -9.52 -28.95
C GLU A 98 -15.08 -8.16 -29.55
N GLU A 99 -14.38 -7.71 -30.58
CA GLU A 99 -14.58 -6.38 -31.16
C GLU A 99 -16.06 -6.12 -31.47
N VAL A 100 -16.76 -5.45 -30.55
CA VAL A 100 -18.18 -5.12 -30.73
C VAL A 100 -18.28 -4.25 -31.97
N GLU A 101 -19.10 -4.66 -32.93
CA GLU A 101 -19.31 -3.96 -34.20
C GLU A 101 -19.73 -2.50 -33.90
N GLY A 102 -18.80 -1.56 -34.05
CA GLY A 102 -18.98 -0.14 -33.71
C GLY A 102 -18.09 0.40 -32.57
N ALA A 103 -17.46 -0.46 -31.75
CA ALA A 103 -16.53 -0.02 -30.70
C ALA A 103 -15.29 0.66 -31.29
N VAL A 104 -14.78 0.19 -32.43
CA VAL A 104 -13.69 0.86 -33.17
C VAL A 104 -14.10 2.27 -33.58
N VAL A 105 -15.32 2.43 -34.11
CA VAL A 105 -15.87 3.71 -34.54
C VAL A 105 -16.09 4.66 -33.35
N ALA A 106 -16.64 4.14 -32.25
CA ALA A 106 -16.83 4.90 -31.02
C ALA A 106 -15.49 5.37 -30.43
N ARG A 107 -14.47 4.49 -30.36
CA ARG A 107 -13.12 4.85 -29.92
C ARG A 107 -12.49 5.91 -30.82
N ALA A 108 -12.54 5.71 -32.14
CA ALA A 108 -12.02 6.68 -33.09
C ALA A 108 -12.70 8.04 -32.95
N ARG A 109 -14.03 8.07 -32.74
CA ARG A 109 -14.79 9.30 -32.48
C ARG A 109 -14.33 9.99 -31.21
N VAL A 110 -14.17 9.27 -30.09
CA VAL A 110 -13.67 9.87 -28.84
C VAL A 110 -12.24 10.41 -29.03
N MET A 111 -11.36 9.63 -29.66
CA MET A 111 -9.98 10.04 -29.93
C MET A 111 -9.90 11.26 -30.86
N SER A 112 -10.87 11.46 -31.74
CA SER A 112 -10.92 12.65 -32.61
C SER A 112 -11.05 13.98 -31.84
N TYR A 113 -11.56 13.95 -30.60
CA TYR A 113 -11.63 15.12 -29.73
C TYR A 113 -10.33 15.35 -28.94
N VAL A 114 -9.42 14.38 -28.92
CA VAL A 114 -8.15 14.45 -28.21
C VAL A 114 -7.11 15.11 -29.11
N LYS A 115 -6.67 16.31 -28.74
CA LYS A 115 -5.62 17.01 -29.47
C LYS A 115 -4.26 16.31 -29.24
N PRO A 116 -3.51 15.94 -30.29
CA PRO A 116 -2.17 15.39 -30.15
C PRO A 116 -1.25 16.33 -29.38
N ARG A 117 -0.48 15.78 -28.42
CA ARG A 117 0.52 16.52 -27.63
C ARG A 117 1.95 16.30 -28.10
N VAL A 118 2.15 15.31 -28.97
CA VAL A 118 3.44 14.94 -29.54
C VAL A 118 3.39 15.11 -31.05
N THR A 119 4.53 15.44 -31.64
CA THR A 119 4.71 15.42 -33.09
C THR A 119 4.76 13.99 -33.61
N GLU A 120 4.51 13.80 -34.90
CA GLU A 120 4.61 12.48 -35.54
C GLU A 120 5.99 11.85 -35.37
N ARG A 121 7.06 12.65 -35.47
CA ARG A 121 8.43 12.19 -35.18
C ARG A 121 8.60 11.68 -33.75
N GLN A 122 8.12 12.45 -32.76
CA GLN A 122 8.18 12.03 -31.35
C GLN A 122 7.34 10.78 -31.11
N ASN A 123 6.19 10.67 -31.78
CA ASN A 123 5.38 9.47 -31.68
C ASN A 123 6.11 8.25 -32.24
N HIS A 124 6.83 8.39 -33.36
CA HIS A 124 7.66 7.32 -33.91
C HIS A 124 8.74 6.91 -32.92
N GLU A 125 9.49 7.87 -32.37
CA GLU A 125 10.55 7.63 -31.37
C GLU A 125 10.02 6.94 -30.10
N LEU A 126 8.82 7.29 -29.64
CA LEU A 126 8.22 6.70 -28.43
C LEU A 126 7.71 5.27 -28.62
N VAL A 127 7.49 4.83 -29.86
CA VAL A 127 6.97 3.50 -30.19
C VAL A 127 8.10 2.56 -30.64
N GLU A 128 9.29 3.10 -30.95
CA GLU A 128 10.47 2.30 -31.25
C GLU A 128 10.88 1.39 -30.09
N ALA A 129 11.45 0.24 -30.43
CA ALA A 129 11.95 -0.70 -29.45
C ALA A 129 13.18 -0.11 -28.74
N PRO A 130 13.31 -0.32 -27.42
CA PRO A 130 14.41 0.25 -26.65
C PRO A 130 15.76 -0.32 -27.12
N SER A 131 16.74 0.55 -27.18
CA SER A 131 18.12 0.22 -27.54
C SER A 131 18.97 -0.08 -26.30
N MET A 132 20.08 -0.76 -26.53
CA MET A 132 21.08 -1.01 -25.50
C MET A 132 21.67 0.30 -24.93
N GLU A 133 21.88 1.30 -25.79
CA GLU A 133 22.44 2.59 -25.40
C GLU A 133 21.51 3.35 -24.44
N GLU A 134 20.21 3.36 -24.72
CA GLU A 134 19.21 3.96 -23.82
C GLU A 134 19.20 3.28 -22.45
N LEU A 135 19.31 1.95 -22.40
CA LEU A 135 19.39 1.21 -21.15
C LEU A 135 20.64 1.57 -20.35
N GLU A 136 21.81 1.66 -21.00
CA GLU A 136 23.04 2.07 -20.34
C GLU A 136 22.94 3.50 -19.78
N ASP A 137 22.32 4.40 -20.54
CA ASP A 137 22.11 5.78 -20.12
C ASP A 137 21.15 5.90 -18.94
N ILE A 138 20.10 5.07 -18.90
CA ILE A 138 19.17 5.02 -17.77
C ILE A 138 19.89 4.56 -16.51
N VAL A 139 20.62 3.43 -16.58
CA VAL A 139 21.32 2.87 -15.41
C VAL A 139 22.34 3.86 -14.84
N LYS A 140 23.05 4.60 -15.69
CA LYS A 140 24.00 5.64 -15.27
C LYS A 140 23.35 6.85 -14.62
N ARG A 141 22.09 7.14 -14.92
CA ARG A 141 21.35 8.32 -14.42
C ARG A 141 20.49 8.00 -13.19
N LEU A 142 20.47 6.75 -12.74
CA LEU A 142 19.70 6.38 -11.56
C LEU A 142 20.28 7.07 -10.31
N PRO A 143 19.42 7.68 -9.46
CA PRO A 143 19.85 8.30 -8.21
C PRO A 143 20.28 7.23 -7.19
N GLU A 144 21.50 7.34 -6.67
CA GLU A 144 22.13 6.34 -5.80
C GLU A 144 21.40 6.19 -4.44
N ASP A 145 20.85 7.26 -3.88
CA ASP A 145 20.20 7.25 -2.54
C ASP A 145 18.72 6.83 -2.57
N LYS A 146 18.34 5.87 -3.41
CA LYS A 146 16.97 5.33 -3.44
C LYS A 146 16.86 4.07 -2.59
N ALA A 147 15.80 4.03 -1.77
CA ALA A 147 15.43 2.84 -1.05
C ALA A 147 15.17 1.67 -2.02
N PRO A 148 15.58 0.44 -1.67
CA PRO A 148 15.36 -0.74 -2.52
C PRO A 148 13.87 -1.03 -2.70
N GLY A 149 13.55 -1.68 -3.82
CA GLY A 149 12.20 -2.16 -4.11
C GLY A 149 11.81 -3.39 -3.28
N LEU A 150 10.69 -4.02 -3.67
CA LEU A 150 10.23 -5.29 -3.08
C LEU A 150 11.24 -6.44 -3.28
N ASP A 151 12.10 -6.33 -4.29
CA ASP A 151 13.19 -7.26 -4.59
C ASP A 151 14.42 -7.06 -3.71
N GLY A 152 14.47 -6.00 -2.90
CA GLY A 152 15.61 -5.67 -2.05
C GLY A 152 16.84 -5.17 -2.82
N ALA A 153 16.78 -5.01 -4.14
CA ALA A 153 17.89 -4.57 -4.95
C ALA A 153 18.02 -3.04 -4.88
N THR A 154 19.21 -2.54 -4.58
CA THR A 154 19.52 -1.12 -4.62
C THR A 154 20.13 -0.72 -5.96
N VAL A 155 20.23 0.59 -6.23
CA VAL A 155 20.84 1.10 -7.46
C VAL A 155 22.29 0.65 -7.60
N GLU A 156 23.04 0.57 -6.50
CA GLU A 156 24.44 0.11 -6.51
C GLU A 156 24.58 -1.35 -6.94
N VAL A 157 23.62 -2.21 -6.57
CA VAL A 157 23.60 -3.61 -7.01
C VAL A 157 23.38 -3.66 -8.51
N LEU A 158 22.40 -2.91 -9.01
CA LEU A 158 22.11 -2.83 -10.45
C LEU A 158 23.32 -2.33 -11.24
N THR A 159 23.93 -1.22 -10.83
CA THR A 159 25.08 -0.63 -11.52
C THR A 159 26.31 -1.55 -11.50
N LYS A 160 26.59 -2.23 -10.37
CA LYS A 160 27.72 -3.17 -10.26
C LYS A 160 27.52 -4.44 -11.09
N CYS A 161 26.28 -4.94 -11.16
CA CYS A 161 25.94 -6.17 -11.88
C CYS A 161 25.54 -5.92 -13.34
N TRP A 162 25.46 -4.66 -13.78
CA TRP A 162 24.96 -4.30 -15.12
C TRP A 162 25.70 -5.00 -16.26
N SER A 163 27.03 -5.14 -16.17
CA SER A 163 27.85 -5.80 -17.18
C SER A 163 27.41 -7.25 -17.48
N PHE A 164 26.87 -7.94 -16.46
CA PHE A 164 26.34 -9.30 -16.57
C PHE A 164 24.88 -9.31 -17.03
N MET A 165 24.03 -8.44 -16.48
CA MET A 165 22.57 -8.51 -16.68
C MET A 165 22.07 -7.82 -17.95
N ARG A 166 22.84 -6.88 -18.51
CA ARG A 166 22.37 -5.98 -19.58
C ARG A 166 21.80 -6.69 -20.81
N ALA A 167 22.38 -7.82 -21.22
CA ALA A 167 21.93 -8.57 -22.37
C ALA A 167 20.56 -9.22 -22.12
N ASP A 168 20.39 -9.81 -20.92
CA ASP A 168 19.13 -10.43 -20.51
C ASP A 168 18.03 -9.39 -20.32
N CYS A 169 18.35 -8.22 -19.75
CA CYS A 169 17.41 -7.11 -19.61
C CYS A 169 16.91 -6.62 -20.98
N LEU A 170 17.80 -6.43 -21.96
CA LEU A 170 17.40 -6.03 -23.30
C LEU A 170 16.56 -7.13 -23.98
N ALA A 171 16.96 -8.39 -23.88
CA ALA A 171 16.21 -9.52 -24.46
C ALA A 171 14.79 -9.61 -23.87
N MET A 172 14.66 -9.46 -22.56
CA MET A 172 13.37 -9.42 -21.87
C MET A 172 12.50 -8.25 -22.38
N LEU A 173 13.05 -7.04 -22.49
CA LEU A 173 12.29 -5.89 -23.00
C LEU A 173 11.86 -6.10 -24.46
N LEU A 174 12.77 -6.56 -25.31
CA LEU A 174 12.45 -6.80 -26.73
C LEU A 174 11.38 -7.88 -26.91
N SER A 175 11.31 -8.88 -26.01
CA SER A 175 10.25 -9.89 -26.06
C SER A 175 8.85 -9.30 -25.92
N TYR A 176 8.70 -8.20 -25.17
CA TYR A 176 7.42 -7.49 -25.01
C TYR A 176 7.06 -6.64 -26.24
N TRP A 177 8.04 -6.17 -27.01
CA TRP A 177 7.83 -5.33 -28.19
C TRP A 177 7.60 -6.13 -29.49
N GLN A 178 7.73 -7.46 -29.43
CA GLN A 178 7.57 -8.35 -30.60
C GLN A 178 6.17 -8.97 -30.70
N ASP A 179 5.30 -8.75 -29.72
CA ASP A 179 3.87 -9.11 -29.72
C ASP A 179 2.96 -7.90 -30.03
#